data_AF-A0A3B9ZCM2-F1
#
_entry.id   AF-A0A3B9ZCM2-F1
#
_cell.length_a   1.000
_cell.length_b   1.000
_cell.length_c   1.000
_cell.angle_alpha   90.00
_cell.angle_beta   90.00
_cell.angle_gamma   90.00
#
_symmetry.space_group_name_H-M   'P 1'
#
loop_
_entity.id
_entity.type
_entity.pdbx_description
1 polymer ?
#
loop_
_entity_poly.entity_id
_entity_poly.type
_entity_poly.pdbx_seq_one_letter_code
_entity_poly.pdbx_strand_id
1 'polypeptide(L)'
;MDWRIFFTAFTTILVAELADKTEMAVLSLTAKTKSPWPIFWGAMLAFAVATLLAVLLGDVVAKFVPIHILRFVSAGIFILIGILTLWGKL
;
A
#
# COMPACT_ATOMS: atom_id res chain seq x y z
N MET A 1 22.40 -9.64 3.09
CA MET A 1 21.19 -8.81 3.27
C MET A 1 21.62 -7.50 3.90
N ASP A 2 21.47 -6.38 3.19
CA ASP A 2 21.70 -5.07 3.78
C ASP A 2 20.59 -4.78 4.80
N TRP A 3 20.92 -4.95 6.08
CA TRP A 3 19.99 -4.76 7.20
C TRP A 3 19.38 -3.34 7.23
N ARG A 4 20.11 -2.37 6.65
CA ARG A 4 19.65 -0.99 6.44
C ARG A 4 18.42 -0.94 5.53
N ILE A 5 18.45 -1.62 4.39
CA ILE A 5 17.36 -1.62 3.39
C ILE A 5 16.10 -2.23 4.01
N PHE A 6 16.26 -3.32 4.75
CA PHE A 6 15.17 -3.97 5.46
C PHE A 6 14.47 -3.00 6.42
N PHE A 7 15.23 -2.37 7.32
CA PHE A 7 14.65 -1.43 8.28
C PHE A 7 14.03 -0.22 7.60
N THR A 8 14.66 0.36 6.58
CA THR A 8 14.10 1.51 5.86
C THR A 8 12.79 1.17 5.16
N ALA A 9 12.71 0.02 4.48
CA ALA A 9 11.49 -0.41 3.80
C ALA A 9 10.39 -0.73 4.82
N PHE A 10 10.74 -1.47 5.87
CA PHE A 10 9.80 -1.83 6.94
C PHE A 10 9.22 -0.61 7.63
N THR A 11 10.05 0.34 8.08
CA THR A 11 9.55 1.54 8.77
C THR A 11 8.77 2.46 7.84
N THR A 12 9.18 2.61 6.57
CA THR A 12 8.46 3.44 5.60
C THR A 12 7.07 2.88 5.32
N ILE A 13 6.97 1.57 5.06
CA ILE A 13 5.68 0.91 4.80
C ILE A 13 4.82 0.93 6.07
N LEU A 14 5.39 0.63 7.23
CA LEU A 14 4.69 0.66 8.50
C LEU A 14 4.09 2.04 8.78
N VAL A 15 4.86 3.13 8.60
CA VAL A 15 4.35 4.49 8.78
C VAL A 15 3.32 4.88 7.72
N ALA A 16 3.48 4.40 6.48
CA ALA A 16 2.54 4.69 5.39
C ALA A 16 1.18 4.00 5.58
N GLU A 17 1.17 2.81 6.18
CA GLU A 17 -0.04 1.98 6.35
C GLU A 17 -0.72 2.20 7.72
N LEU A 18 0.02 2.66 8.74
CA LEU A 18 -0.54 3.03 10.04
C LEU A 18 -1.54 4.19 9.86
N ALA A 19 -2.83 3.92 10.06
CA ALA A 19 -3.98 4.79 9.84
C ALA A 19 -4.63 4.77 8.43
N ASP A 20 -4.38 3.73 7.63
CA ASP A 20 -5.17 3.50 6.42
C ASP A 20 -6.58 2.93 6.72
N LYS A 21 -7.51 3.15 5.78
CA LYS A 21 -8.88 2.65 5.82
C LYS A 21 -8.94 1.13 5.93
N THR A 22 -7.94 0.42 5.40
CA THR A 22 -7.84 -1.04 5.51
C THR A 22 -7.73 -1.49 6.97
N GLU A 23 -6.97 -0.79 7.83
CA GLU A 23 -6.87 -1.11 9.26
C GLU A 23 -8.22 -0.94 9.97
N MET A 24 -8.96 0.14 9.67
CA MET A 24 -10.31 0.34 10.22
C MET A 24 -11.29 -0.77 9.78
N ALA A 25 -11.17 -1.26 8.55
CA ALA A 25 -11.97 -2.37 8.06
C ALA A 25 -11.66 -3.68 8.81
N VAL A 26 -10.37 -3.97 9.05
CA VAL A 26 -9.92 -5.14 9.82
C VAL A 26 -10.42 -5.07 11.27
N LEU A 27 -10.33 -3.90 11.91
CA LEU A 27 -10.84 -3.66 13.26
C LEU A 27 -12.35 -3.88 13.33
N SER A 28 -13.12 -3.32 12.39
CA SER A 28 -14.58 -3.50 12.31
C SER A 28 -14.96 -4.97 12.09
N LEU A 29 -14.25 -5.67 11.19
CA LEU A 29 -14.50 -7.09 10.94
C LEU A 29 -14.19 -7.93 12.18
N THR A 30 -13.11 -7.62 12.88
CA THR A 30 -12.72 -8.29 14.13
C THR A 30 -13.77 -8.06 15.22
N ALA A 31 -14.26 -6.83 15.37
CA ALA A 31 -15.31 -6.48 16.32
C ALA A 31 -16.62 -7.23 16.06
N LYS A 32 -17.01 -7.39 14.78
CA LYS A 32 -18.23 -8.12 14.39
C LYS A 32 -18.12 -9.63 14.60
N THR A 33 -17.00 -10.22 14.19
CA THR A 33 -16.86 -11.68 14.12
C THR A 33 -16.31 -12.28 15.42
N LYS A 34 -15.77 -11.45 16.32
CA LYS A 34 -15.12 -11.82 17.59
C LYS A 34 -14.00 -12.88 17.45
N SER A 35 -13.48 -13.07 16.24
CA SER A 35 -12.46 -14.05 15.88
C SER A 35 -11.19 -13.33 15.40
N PRO A 36 -10.33 -12.85 16.32
CA PRO A 36 -9.18 -12.02 15.96
C PRO A 36 -8.11 -12.78 15.15
N TRP A 37 -7.88 -14.06 15.45
CA TRP A 37 -6.80 -14.83 14.84
C TRP A 37 -7.01 -15.12 13.34
N PRO A 38 -8.19 -15.60 12.88
CA PRO A 38 -8.41 -15.82 11.44
C PRO A 38 -8.36 -14.53 10.63
N ILE A 39 -8.88 -13.44 11.19
CA ILE A 39 -8.90 -12.13 10.52
C ILE A 39 -7.49 -11.56 10.41
N PHE A 40 -6.70 -11.66 11.48
CA PHE A 40 -5.29 -11.26 11.47
C PHE A 40 -4.51 -11.98 10.35
N TRP A 41 -4.59 -13.31 10.30
CA TRP A 41 -3.88 -14.08 9.26
C TRP A 41 -4.40 -13.79 7.85
N GLY A 42 -5.71 -13.61 7.69
CA GLY A 42 -6.30 -13.22 6.41
C GLY A 42 -5.81 -11.86 5.92
N ALA A 43 -5.83 -10.85 6.80
CA ALA A 43 -5.33 -9.51 6.49
C ALA A 43 -3.83 -9.51 6.19
N MET A 44 -3.03 -10.23 6.99
CA MET A 44 -1.59 -10.35 6.80
C MET A 44 -1.24 -11.05 5.48
N LEU A 45 -1.94 -12.13 5.11
CA LEU A 45 -1.77 -12.80 3.83
C LEU A 45 -2.19 -11.91 2.65
N ALA A 46 -3.33 -11.23 2.77
CA ALA A 46 -3.79 -10.30 1.74
C ALA A 46 -2.76 -9.18 1.50
N PHE A 47 -2.24 -8.60 2.58
CA PHE A 47 -1.21 -7.57 2.52
C PHE A 47 0.10 -8.08 1.90
N ALA A 48 0.55 -9.27 2.31
CA ALA A 48 1.76 -9.90 1.77
C ALA A 48 1.64 -10.16 0.26
N VAL A 49 0.50 -10.71 -0.18
CA VAL A 49 0.23 -10.97 -1.61
C VAL A 49 0.16 -9.67 -2.41
N ALA A 50 -0.57 -8.67 -1.91
CA ALA A 50 -0.68 -7.37 -2.57
C ALA A 50 0.69 -6.70 -2.73
N THR A 51 1.50 -6.69 -1.66
CA THR A 51 2.84 -6.12 -1.67
C THR A 51 3.77 -6.88 -2.63
N LEU A 52 3.72 -8.22 -2.62
CA LEU A 52 4.51 -9.05 -3.52
C LEU A 52 4.17 -8.73 -4.98
N LEU A 53 2.88 -8.66 -5.32
CA LEU A 53 2.44 -8.30 -6.67
C LEU A 53 2.89 -6.89 -7.05
N ALA A 54 2.75 -5.92 -6.14
CA ALA A 54 3.17 -4.54 -6.37
C ALA A 54 4.68 -4.43 -6.66
N VAL A 55 5.51 -5.14 -5.89
CA VAL A 55 6.97 -5.13 -6.09
C VAL A 55 7.37 -5.85 -7.39
N LEU A 56 6.78 -7.01 -7.68
CA LEU A 56 7.07 -7.75 -8.91
C LEU A 56 6.69 -6.95 -10.17
N LEU A 57 5.48 -6.39 -10.19
CA LEU A 57 5.02 -5.56 -11.30
C LEU A 57 5.83 -4.25 -11.38
N GLY A 58 6.14 -3.64 -10.25
CA GLY A 58 6.96 -2.43 -10.17
C GLY A 58 8.37 -2.65 -10.74
N ASP A 59 9.03 -3.76 -10.40
CA ASP A 59 10.35 -4.11 -10.92
C ASP A 59 10.32 -4.36 -12.44
N VAL A 60 9.29 -5.04 -12.95
CA VAL A 60 9.11 -5.24 -14.39
C VAL A 60 8.94 -3.90 -15.10
N VAL A 61 8.07 -3.03 -14.61
CA VAL A 61 7.81 -1.72 -15.22
C VAL A 61 9.06 -0.84 -15.18
N ALA A 62 9.82 -0.87 -14.09
CA ALA A 62 11.06 -0.10 -13.94
C ALA A 62 12.16 -0.49 -14.94
N LYS A 63 12.12 -1.71 -15.51
CA LYS A 63 13.06 -2.14 -16.55
C LYS A 63 12.75 -1.54 -17.92
N PHE A 64 11.49 -1.24 -18.21
CA PHE A 64 11.05 -0.71 -19.51
C PHE A 64 10.86 0.79 -19.51
N VAL A 65 10.54 1.39 -18.35
CA VAL A 65 10.20 2.80 -18.24
C VAL A 65 11.23 3.52 -17.37
N PRO A 66 11.84 4.61 -17.86
CA PRO A 66 12.75 5.42 -17.06
C PRO A 66 12.08 5.97 -15.79
N ILE A 67 12.80 5.92 -14.67
CA ILE A 67 12.30 6.32 -13.34
C ILE A 67 11.77 7.76 -13.29
N HIS A 68 12.33 8.66 -14.11
CA HIS A 68 11.88 10.05 -14.18
C HIS A 68 10.45 10.16 -14.73
N ILE A 69 10.11 9.36 -15.75
CA ILE A 69 8.75 9.34 -16.32
C ILE A 69 7.77 8.79 -15.29
N LEU A 70 8.10 7.67 -14.64
CA LEU A 70 7.29 7.12 -13.55
C LEU A 70 7.00 8.16 -12.48
N ARG A 71 8.01 8.92 -12.06
CA ARG A 71 7.84 9.94 -11.02
C ARG A 71 6.88 11.05 -11.44
N PHE A 72 7.02 11.58 -12.66
CA PHE A 72 6.14 12.64 -13.16
C PHE A 72 4.71 12.14 -13.38
N VAL A 73 4.54 10.94 -13.92
CA VAL A 73 3.22 10.33 -14.15
C VAL A 73 2.52 10.07 -12.80
N SER A 74 3.21 9.45 -11.84
CA SER A 74 2.64 9.22 -10.51
C SER A 74 2.25 10.53 -9.81
N ALA A 75 3.12 11.55 -9.86
CA ALA A 75 2.79 12.86 -9.29
C ALA A 75 1.55 13.49 -9.96
N GLY A 76 1.45 13.42 -11.29
CA GLY A 76 0.29 13.91 -12.04
C GLY A 76 -1.00 13.18 -11.66
N ILE A 77 -0.96 11.85 -11.54
CA ILE A 77 -2.11 11.03 -11.11
C ILE A 77 -2.53 11.40 -9.69
N PHE A 78 -1.59 11.54 -8.75
CA PHE A 78 -1.90 11.92 -7.37
C PHE A 78 -2.53 13.31 -7.28
N ILE A 79 -2.03 14.29 -8.03
CA ILE A 79 -2.62 15.64 -8.09
C ILE A 79 -4.03 15.57 -8.68
N LEU A 80 -4.22 14.82 -9.77
CA LEU A 80 -5.52 14.67 -10.42
C LEU A 80 -6.55 14.03 -9.47
N ILE A 81 -6.18 12.94 -8.79
CA ILE A 81 -7.03 12.29 -7.78
C ILE A 81 -7.35 13.29 -6.67
N GLY A 82 -6.35 14.01 -6.14
CA GLY A 82 -6.55 15.01 -5.10
C GLY A 82 -7.54 16.11 -5.51
N ILE A 83 -7.44 16.62 -6.74
CA ILE A 83 -8.38 17.61 -7.29
C ILE A 83 -9.79 17.02 -7.43
N LEU A 84 -9.92 15.80 -7.94
CA LEU A 84 -11.22 15.14 -8.09
C LEU A 84 -11.91 14.90 -6.74
N THR A 85 -11.14 14.50 -5.72
CA THR A 85 -11.63 14.35 -4.33
C THR A 85 -12.05 15.69 -3.74
N LEU A 86 -11.28 16.76 -3.96
CA LEU A 86 -11.67 18.11 -3.51
C LEU A 86 -12.96 18.60 -4.18
N TRP A 87 -13.18 18.23 -5.44
CA TRP A 87 -14.42 18.57 -6.16
C TRP A 87 -15.62 17.68 -5.79
N GLY A 88 -15.43 16.69 -4.91
CA GLY A 88 -16.48 15.75 -4.50
C GLY A 88 -16.97 14.84 -5.63
N LYS A 89 -16.21 14.69 -6.72
CA LYS A 89 -16.49 13.71 -7.78
C LYS A 89 -15.98 12.31 -7.43
N LEU A 90 -15.15 12.21 -6.40
CA LEU A 90 -14.60 11.00 -5.80
C LEU A 90 -14.65 11.13 -4.27
#